data_AF-A0A927IHK3-F1
#
_entry.id   AF-A0A927IHK3-F1
#
_cell.length_a   1.000
_cell.length_b   1.000
_cell.length_c   1.000
_cell.angle_alpha   90.00
_cell.angle_beta   90.00
_cell.angle_gamma   90.00
#
_symmetry.space_group_name_H-M   'P 1'
#
loop_
_entity.id
_entity.type
_entity.pdbx_description
1 polymer ?
#
loop_
_entity_poly.entity_id
_entity_poly.type
_entity_poly.pdbx_seq_one_letter_code
_entity_poly.pdbx_strand_id
1 'polypeptide(L)'
;MSEASKSPEVQPLTPSPELEGNPVLACRSHPSVKAEAACKHCDAPICNTCAFTYPNGLVLCPSCASAKPEVMTPKRIQGRRMSYIMAWIATFFFIVIFGGYTAPLFDTMTEDEYETLAGFLIIFLVLAPAVAGLSFGIGSLNKRRGNPVSILVPPIWNGILIGMFVLLTIIGLFAY
;
A
#
# COMPACT_ATOMS: atom_id res chain seq x y z
N MET A 1 42.56 12.60 35.15
CA MET A 1 42.20 13.74 34.29
C MET A 1 40.74 13.53 33.91
N SER A 2 39.86 14.30 34.53
CA SER A 2 38.39 14.14 34.49
C SER A 2 37.84 15.14 33.48
N GLU A 3 37.41 14.68 32.31
CA GLU A 3 36.75 15.52 31.31
C GLU A 3 35.28 15.66 31.67
N ALA A 4 34.90 16.86 32.10
CA ALA A 4 33.55 17.24 32.43
C ALA A 4 32.67 17.24 31.16
N SER A 5 31.70 16.33 31.12
CA SER A 5 30.63 16.28 30.12
C SER A 5 29.79 17.57 30.20
N LYS A 6 29.92 18.41 29.18
CA LYS A 6 29.18 19.67 29.02
C LYS A 6 27.76 19.34 28.52
N SER A 7 26.77 19.56 29.37
CA SER A 7 25.36 19.37 29.03
C SER A 7 24.98 20.24 27.83
N PRO A 8 24.34 19.71 26.77
CA PRO A 8 23.98 20.49 25.60
C PRO A 8 22.95 21.56 25.98
N GLU A 9 23.26 22.80 25.62
CA GLU A 9 22.42 23.96 25.84
C GLU A 9 21.14 23.82 25.00
N VAL A 10 20.00 23.71 25.66
CA VAL A 10 18.68 23.59 25.03
C VAL A 10 18.34 24.93 24.40
N GLN A 11 18.60 25.07 23.10
CA GLN A 11 18.19 26.26 22.35
C GLN A 11 16.66 26.37 22.36
N PRO A 12 16.09 27.52 22.78
CA PRO A 12 14.66 27.77 22.68
C PRO A 12 14.22 27.68 21.22
N LEU A 13 13.28 26.78 20.92
CA LEU A 13 12.67 26.68 19.61
C LEU A 13 11.93 27.99 19.32
N THR A 14 12.48 28.78 18.40
CA THR A 14 11.79 29.96 17.87
C THR A 14 10.55 29.49 17.09
N PRO A 15 9.35 30.05 17.36
CA PRO A 15 8.15 29.68 16.63
C PRO A 15 8.30 30.10 15.17
N SER A 16 8.20 29.13 14.26
CA SER A 16 8.24 29.36 12.81
C SER A 16 7.03 30.20 12.37
N PRO A 17 7.20 31.28 11.59
CA PRO A 17 6.15 32.27 11.30
C PRO A 17 5.14 31.88 10.19
N GLU A 18 5.01 30.62 9.78
CA GLU A 18 4.22 30.23 8.57
C GLU A 18 2.81 29.67 8.81
N LEU A 19 2.06 30.13 9.83
CA LEU A 19 0.72 29.57 10.16
C LEU A 19 -0.41 30.61 10.32
N GLU A 20 -0.41 31.68 9.52
CA GLU A 20 -1.56 32.57 9.37
C GLU A 20 -2.47 32.09 8.22
N GLY A 21 -3.54 31.35 8.54
CA GLY A 21 -4.61 31.05 7.58
C GLY A 21 -5.28 29.68 7.70
N ASN A 22 -4.74 28.77 8.51
CA ASN A 22 -5.35 27.45 8.71
C ASN A 22 -6.43 27.54 9.80
N PRO A 23 -7.66 27.02 9.61
CA PRO A 23 -8.63 26.87 10.71
C PRO A 23 -7.91 26.33 11.95
N VAL A 24 -8.14 26.98 13.09
CA VAL A 24 -7.48 26.65 14.35
C VAL A 24 -7.82 25.21 14.71
N LEU A 25 -6.96 24.28 14.31
CA LEU A 25 -7.14 22.86 14.57
C LEU A 25 -7.02 22.67 16.08
N ALA A 26 -8.08 22.15 16.71
CA ALA A 26 -8.05 21.82 18.12
C ALA A 26 -7.25 20.53 18.35
N CYS A 27 -6.64 20.39 19.52
CA CYS A 27 -5.96 19.16 19.90
C CYS A 27 -6.95 17.99 19.91
N ARG A 28 -6.57 16.86 19.31
CA ARG A 28 -7.42 15.66 19.23
C ARG A 28 -7.86 15.13 20.60
N SER A 29 -6.99 15.23 21.60
CA SER A 29 -7.29 14.79 22.98
C SER A 29 -7.97 15.87 23.81
N HIS A 30 -7.83 17.14 23.42
CA HIS A 30 -8.36 18.29 24.15
C HIS A 30 -9.01 19.28 23.17
N PRO A 31 -10.30 19.09 22.83
CA PRO A 31 -10.98 19.93 21.84
C PRO A 31 -11.05 21.41 22.20
N SER A 32 -10.85 21.76 23.47
CA SER A 32 -10.82 23.13 23.97
C SER A 32 -9.44 23.80 23.85
N VAL A 33 -8.39 23.07 23.45
CA VAL A 33 -7.01 23.57 23.39
C VAL A 33 -6.54 23.66 21.94
N LYS A 34 -5.93 24.79 21.57
CA LYS A 34 -5.33 24.99 20.24
C LYS A 34 -4.17 24.01 20.02
N ALA A 35 -4.15 23.36 18.86
CA ALA A 35 -3.01 22.55 18.46
C ALA A 35 -1.85 23.42 17.96
N GLU A 36 -0.63 23.02 18.31
CA GLU A 36 0.60 23.71 17.92
C GLU A 36 1.44 22.87 16.96
N ALA A 37 1.24 21.55 16.95
CA ALA A 37 1.93 20.62 16.06
C ALA A 37 0.97 19.55 15.52
N ALA A 38 1.43 18.80 14.53
CA ALA A 38 0.77 17.60 14.04
C ALA A 38 1.64 16.37 14.36
N CYS A 39 1.02 15.30 14.84
CA CYS A 39 1.71 14.04 15.09
C CYS A 39 2.30 13.49 13.80
N LYS A 40 3.62 13.28 13.73
CA LYS A 40 4.29 12.75 12.53
C LYS A 40 3.86 11.35 12.10
N HIS A 41 3.12 10.63 12.96
CA HIS A 41 2.70 9.26 12.69
C HIS A 41 1.25 9.09 12.24
N CYS A 42 0.34 9.94 12.72
CA CYS A 42 -1.08 9.85 12.39
C CYS A 42 -1.70 11.17 11.94
N ASP A 43 -0.88 12.20 11.77
CA ASP A 43 -1.23 13.57 11.36
C ASP A 43 -2.29 14.24 12.25
N ALA A 44 -2.58 13.68 13.42
CA ALA A 44 -3.53 14.26 14.35
C ALA A 44 -2.98 15.57 14.94
N PRO A 45 -3.80 16.64 15.00
CA PRO A 45 -3.42 17.88 15.66
C PRO A 45 -3.21 17.65 17.16
N ILE A 46 -2.10 18.15 17.69
CA ILE A 46 -1.66 17.98 19.08
C ILE A 46 -1.27 19.34 19.69
N CYS A 47 -1.69 19.57 20.93
CA CYS A 47 -1.19 20.69 21.72
C CYS A 47 0.21 20.38 22.26
N ASN A 48 0.92 21.42 22.71
CA ASN A 48 2.27 21.33 23.27
C ASN A 48 2.37 20.27 24.39
N THR A 49 1.35 20.19 25.26
CA THR A 49 1.30 19.23 26.36
C THR A 49 1.19 17.78 25.90
N CYS A 50 0.55 17.52 24.77
CA CYS A 50 0.42 16.18 24.20
C CYS A 50 1.57 15.81 23.25
N ALA A 51 2.47 16.74 22.96
CA ALA A 51 3.55 16.56 22.00
C ALA A 51 4.75 15.86 22.63
N PHE A 52 4.91 14.56 22.37
CA PHE A 52 6.11 13.82 22.75
C PHE A 52 7.20 14.03 21.70
N THR A 53 8.26 14.75 22.08
CA THR A 53 9.39 15.04 21.19
C THR A 53 10.53 14.07 21.45
N TYR A 54 11.01 13.39 20.41
CA TYR A 54 12.14 12.46 20.46
C TYR A 54 13.44 13.14 19.98
N PRO A 55 14.64 12.58 20.27
CA PRO A 55 15.93 13.20 19.98
C PRO A 55 16.19 13.55 18.49
N ASN A 56 15.43 12.96 17.57
CA ASN A 56 15.49 13.23 16.14
C ASN A 56 14.49 14.30 15.67
N GLY A 57 13.87 15.05 16.60
CA GLY A 57 12.81 16.02 16.29
C GLY A 57 11.48 15.38 15.90
N LEU A 58 11.31 14.07 16.10
CA LEU A 58 10.04 13.39 15.83
C LEU A 58 9.04 13.76 16.94
N VAL A 59 7.93 14.40 16.55
CA VAL A 59 6.83 14.72 17.46
C VAL A 59 5.69 13.71 17.29
N LEU A 60 5.34 13.00 18.36
CA LEU A 60 4.28 12.00 18.39
C LEU A 60 3.19 12.36 19.41
N CYS A 61 1.95 11.96 19.11
CA CYS A 61 0.85 12.05 20.08
C CYS A 61 0.92 10.92 21.12
N PRO A 62 0.23 11.03 22.27
CA PRO A 62 0.32 10.03 23.35
C PRO A 62 -0.05 8.62 22.89
N SER A 63 -1.06 8.50 22.02
CA SER A 63 -1.51 7.21 21.48
C SER A 63 -0.51 6.59 20.50
N CYS A 64 0.30 7.40 19.82
CA CYS A 64 1.34 6.92 18.91
C CYS A 64 2.67 6.65 19.65
N ALA A 65 3.01 7.47 20.64
CA ALA A 65 4.20 7.29 21.46
C ALA A 65 4.13 6.02 22.33
N SER A 66 2.93 5.69 22.84
CA SER A 66 2.67 4.47 23.61
C SER A 66 2.31 3.25 22.75
N ALA A 67 2.12 3.43 21.44
CA ALA A 67 1.85 2.32 20.56
C ALA A 67 3.11 1.43 20.49
N LYS A 68 2.95 0.14 20.83
CA LYS A 68 4.00 -0.85 20.56
C LYS A 68 4.38 -0.77 19.07
N PRO A 69 5.68 -0.89 18.71
CA PRO A 69 6.07 -0.98 17.31
C PRO A 69 5.19 -2.03 16.67
N GLU A 70 4.42 -1.62 15.66
CA GLU A 70 3.38 -2.47 15.09
C GLU A 70 4.08 -3.57 14.30
N VAL A 71 4.38 -4.66 14.99
CA VAL A 71 4.78 -5.92 14.36
C VAL A 71 3.64 -6.26 13.42
N MET A 72 3.92 -6.32 12.11
CA MET A 72 2.91 -6.64 11.12
C MET A 72 2.16 -7.89 11.58
N THR A 73 0.83 -7.79 11.71
CA THR A 73 0.03 -8.93 12.14
C THR A 73 0.27 -10.09 11.17
N PRO A 74 0.33 -11.34 11.65
CA PRO A 74 0.63 -12.50 10.81
C PRO A 74 -0.37 -12.61 9.64
N LYS A 75 -1.64 -12.23 9.87
CA LYS A 75 -2.67 -12.15 8.82
C LYS A 75 -2.32 -11.17 7.71
N ARG A 76 -1.77 -10.00 8.05
CA ARG A 76 -1.35 -8.99 7.05
C ARG A 76 -0.15 -9.46 6.24
N ILE A 77 0.82 -10.11 6.89
CA ILE A 77 1.97 -10.73 6.21
C ILE A 77 1.48 -11.83 5.26
N GLN A 78 0.54 -12.67 5.71
CA GLN A 78 -0.05 -13.73 4.90
C GLN A 78 -0.80 -13.17 3.69
N GLY A 79 -1.64 -12.15 3.87
CA GLY A 79 -2.32 -11.46 2.76
C GLY A 79 -1.34 -10.91 1.72
N ARG A 80 -0.25 -10.29 2.18
CA ARG A 80 0.82 -9.81 1.28
C ARG A 80 1.48 -10.96 0.51
N ARG A 81 1.79 -12.08 1.17
CA ARG A 81 2.38 -13.27 0.52
C ARG A 81 1.43 -13.85 -0.54
N MET A 82 0.15 -13.98 -0.21
CA MET A 82 -0.86 -14.48 -1.15
C MET A 82 -1.01 -13.56 -2.37
N SER A 83 -0.98 -12.24 -2.18
CA SER A 83 -1.01 -11.28 -3.29
C SER A 83 0.16 -11.45 -4.27
N TYR A 84 1.38 -11.68 -3.76
CA TYR A 84 2.55 -11.98 -4.59
C TYR A 84 2.42 -13.32 -5.33
N ILE A 85 1.98 -14.38 -4.63
CA ILE A 85 1.82 -15.70 -5.23
C ILE A 85 0.82 -15.64 -6.40
N MET A 86 -0.30 -14.96 -6.20
CA MET A 86 -1.31 -14.81 -7.25
C MET A 86 -0.83 -13.98 -8.43
N ALA A 87 -0.05 -12.91 -8.20
CA ALA A 87 0.55 -12.12 -9.28
C ALA A 87 1.51 -12.96 -10.13
N TRP A 88 2.33 -13.78 -9.48
CA TRP A 88 3.25 -14.70 -10.17
C TRP A 88 2.52 -15.77 -10.98
N ILE A 89 1.50 -16.40 -10.40
CA ILE A 89 0.68 -17.40 -11.09
C ILE A 89 0.01 -16.77 -12.32
N ALA A 90 -0.65 -15.62 -12.16
CA ALA A 90 -1.30 -14.92 -13.26
C ALA A 90 -0.30 -14.51 -14.36
N THR A 91 0.88 -13.99 -13.99
CA THR A 91 1.93 -13.60 -14.95
C THR A 91 2.47 -14.80 -15.71
N PHE A 92 2.71 -15.91 -15.01
CA PHE A 92 3.19 -17.15 -15.64
C PHE A 92 2.21 -17.65 -16.69
N PHE A 93 0.92 -17.80 -16.34
CA PHE A 93 -0.08 -18.27 -17.30
C PHE A 93 -0.36 -17.27 -18.42
N PHE A 94 -0.27 -15.97 -18.14
CA PHE A 94 -0.34 -14.94 -19.18
C PHE A 94 0.77 -15.13 -20.22
N ILE A 95 2.02 -15.32 -19.79
CA ILE A 95 3.15 -15.55 -20.70
C ILE A 95 2.99 -16.88 -21.46
N VAL A 96 2.52 -17.94 -20.81
CA VAL A 96 2.31 -19.24 -21.45
C VAL A 96 1.25 -19.16 -22.56
N ILE A 97 0.10 -18.54 -22.29
CA ILE A 97 -1.01 -18.41 -23.24
C ILE A 97 -0.65 -17.44 -24.37
N PHE A 98 -0.25 -16.22 -24.04
CA PHE A 98 0.02 -15.17 -25.04
C PHE A 98 1.38 -15.31 -25.73
N GLY A 99 2.30 -16.10 -25.16
CA GLY A 99 3.57 -16.44 -25.81
C GLY A 99 3.45 -17.53 -26.87
N GLY A 100 2.25 -18.09 -27.10
CA GLY A 100 2.02 -19.12 -28.10
C GLY A 100 2.45 -20.54 -27.69
N TYR A 101 2.85 -20.74 -26.43
CA TYR A 101 3.24 -22.07 -25.94
C TYR A 101 2.07 -23.07 -25.89
N THR A 102 0.83 -22.56 -25.93
CA THR A 102 -0.39 -23.38 -26.01
C THR A 102 -0.81 -23.70 -27.45
N ALA A 103 -0.14 -23.19 -28.49
CA ALA A 103 -0.52 -23.45 -29.88
C ALA A 103 -0.64 -24.95 -30.23
N PRO A 104 0.31 -25.84 -29.84
CA PRO A 104 0.20 -27.26 -30.14
C PRO A 104 -1.01 -27.95 -29.49
N LEU A 105 -1.53 -27.39 -28.39
CA LEU A 105 -2.72 -27.91 -27.73
C LEU A 105 -3.98 -27.62 -28.54
N PHE A 106 -3.98 -26.54 -29.31
CA PHE A 106 -5.15 -26.05 -30.04
C PHE A 106 -5.22 -26.56 -31.48
N ASP A 107 -4.11 -27.04 -32.07
CA ASP A 107 -4.07 -27.55 -33.45
C ASP A 107 -5.03 -28.72 -33.72
N THR A 108 -5.45 -29.46 -32.68
CA THR A 108 -6.36 -30.60 -32.82
C THR A 108 -7.82 -30.27 -32.52
N MET A 109 -8.14 -29.04 -32.14
CA MET A 109 -9.48 -28.63 -31.69
C MET A 109 -10.26 -27.96 -32.82
N THR A 110 -11.59 -28.07 -32.78
CA THR A 110 -12.46 -27.28 -33.66
C THR A 110 -12.48 -25.81 -33.24
N GLU A 111 -12.89 -24.91 -34.14
CA GLU A 111 -12.92 -23.46 -33.87
C GLU A 111 -13.78 -23.12 -32.63
N ASP A 112 -14.97 -23.73 -32.52
CA ASP A 112 -15.89 -23.51 -31.40
C ASP A 112 -15.32 -23.99 -30.05
N GLU A 113 -14.62 -25.13 -30.05
CA GLU A 113 -13.98 -25.70 -28.86
C GLU A 113 -12.81 -24.83 -28.40
N TYR A 114 -12.03 -24.33 -29.37
CA TYR A 114 -10.90 -23.43 -29.12
C TYR A 114 -11.34 -22.15 -28.42
N GLU A 115 -12.35 -21.45 -28.95
CA GLU A 115 -12.81 -20.17 -28.38
C GLU A 115 -13.29 -20.33 -26.94
N THR A 116 -14.07 -21.40 -26.69
CA THR A 116 -14.60 -21.70 -25.37
C THR A 116 -13.49 -22.03 -24.37
N LEU A 117 -12.54 -22.88 -24.76
CA LEU A 117 -11.44 -23.29 -23.88
C LEU A 117 -10.46 -22.14 -23.63
N ALA A 118 -10.11 -21.36 -24.65
CA ALA A 118 -9.22 -20.21 -24.53
C ALA A 118 -9.81 -19.17 -23.56
N GLY A 119 -11.10 -18.83 -23.72
CA GLY A 119 -11.81 -17.93 -22.80
C GLY A 119 -11.78 -18.44 -21.36
N PHE A 120 -12.07 -19.73 -21.16
CA PHE A 120 -12.02 -20.35 -19.84
C PHE A 120 -10.62 -20.28 -19.21
N LEU A 121 -9.58 -20.66 -19.96
CA LEU A 121 -8.20 -20.63 -19.47
C LEU A 121 -7.77 -19.21 -19.08
N ILE A 122 -8.08 -18.22 -19.90
CA ILE A 122 -7.73 -16.82 -19.61
C ILE A 122 -8.46 -16.35 -18.34
N ILE A 123 -9.76 -16.63 -18.20
CA ILE A 123 -10.53 -16.20 -17.02
C ILE A 123 -9.99 -16.88 -15.74
N PHE A 124 -9.81 -18.21 -15.75
CA PHE A 124 -9.49 -18.95 -14.53
C PHE A 124 -8.00 -18.94 -14.18
N LEU A 125 -7.09 -18.89 -15.16
CA LEU A 125 -5.65 -18.96 -14.91
C LEU A 125 -4.96 -17.59 -14.89
N VAL A 126 -5.57 -16.57 -15.49
CA VAL A 126 -5.01 -15.21 -15.51
C VAL A 126 -5.86 -14.24 -14.71
N LEU A 127 -7.13 -14.04 -15.09
CA LEU A 127 -7.95 -12.98 -14.52
C LEU A 127 -8.32 -13.26 -13.06
N ALA A 128 -8.84 -14.45 -12.75
CA ALA A 128 -9.29 -14.79 -11.40
C ALA A 128 -8.16 -14.71 -10.36
N PRO A 129 -6.94 -15.25 -10.60
CA PRO A 129 -5.82 -15.05 -9.70
C PRO A 129 -5.42 -13.58 -9.58
N ALA A 130 -5.39 -12.81 -10.68
CA ALA A 130 -5.05 -11.38 -10.62
C ALA A 130 -6.05 -10.57 -9.77
N VAL A 131 -7.35 -10.82 -9.91
CA VAL A 131 -8.41 -10.18 -9.10
C VAL A 131 -8.32 -10.59 -7.63
N ALA A 132 -8.10 -11.88 -7.34
CA ALA A 132 -7.89 -12.35 -5.98
C ALA A 132 -6.62 -11.74 -5.36
N GLY A 133 -5.54 -11.69 -6.12
CA GLY A 133 -4.26 -11.08 -5.74
C GLY A 133 -4.39 -9.60 -5.43
N LEU A 134 -5.12 -8.84 -6.25
CA LEU A 134 -5.41 -7.43 -6.01
C LEU A 134 -6.22 -7.26 -4.72
N SER A 135 -7.24 -8.10 -4.50
CA SER A 135 -8.09 -8.05 -3.32
C SER A 135 -7.29 -8.28 -2.03
N PHE A 136 -6.40 -9.28 -2.01
CA PHE A 136 -5.49 -9.51 -0.89
C PHE A 136 -4.48 -8.36 -0.71
N GLY A 137 -3.98 -7.81 -1.81
CA GLY A 137 -3.05 -6.68 -1.81
C GLY A 137 -3.65 -5.44 -1.14
N ILE A 138 -4.85 -5.03 -1.57
CA ILE A 138 -5.57 -3.87 -1.02
C ILE A 138 -5.94 -4.12 0.45
N GLY A 139 -6.39 -5.33 0.80
CA GLY A 139 -6.69 -5.71 2.19
C GLY A 139 -5.48 -5.63 3.13
N SER A 140 -4.26 -5.68 2.58
CA SER A 140 -3.02 -5.53 3.34
C SER A 140 -2.55 -4.08 3.48
N LEU A 141 -3.24 -3.09 2.90
CA LEU A 141 -2.88 -1.67 3.03
C LEU A 141 -3.40 -1.09 4.35
N ASN A 142 -2.57 -0.26 5.01
CA ASN A 142 -3.01 0.50 6.17
C ASN A 142 -3.41 1.91 5.70
N LYS A 143 -4.68 2.30 5.91
CA LYS A 143 -5.19 3.63 5.53
C LYS A 143 -4.70 4.74 6.45
N ARG A 144 -4.21 4.41 7.65
CA ARG A 144 -3.85 5.39 8.69
C ARG A 144 -2.36 5.68 8.79
N ARG A 145 -1.52 4.95 8.04
CA ARG A 145 -0.05 5.07 8.08
C ARG A 145 0.48 4.97 6.66
N GLY A 146 1.57 5.68 6.36
CA GLY A 146 2.30 5.49 5.11
C GLY A 146 2.69 4.02 4.94
N ASN A 147 2.27 3.41 3.82
CA ASN A 147 2.67 2.04 3.50
C ASN A 147 4.05 2.09 2.85
N PRO A 148 5.04 1.29 3.30
CA PRO A 148 6.30 1.19 2.59
C PRO A 148 6.07 0.67 1.16
N VAL A 149 6.92 1.10 0.24
CA VAL A 149 6.79 0.79 -1.21
C VAL A 149 6.65 -0.72 -1.46
N SER A 150 7.33 -1.56 -0.69
CA SER A 150 7.26 -3.03 -0.82
C SER A 150 5.87 -3.64 -0.60
N ILE A 151 4.98 -2.95 0.12
CA ILE A 151 3.58 -3.35 0.30
C ILE A 151 2.71 -2.93 -0.90
N LEU A 152 3.09 -1.88 -1.61
CA LEU A 152 2.36 -1.36 -2.77
C LEU A 152 2.64 -2.15 -4.06
N VAL A 153 3.80 -2.84 -4.14
CA VAL A 153 4.21 -3.59 -5.35
C VAL A 153 3.16 -4.65 -5.78
N PRO A 154 2.68 -5.57 -4.91
CA PRO A 154 1.72 -6.60 -5.33
C PRO A 154 0.38 -6.09 -5.87
N PRO A 155 -0.32 -5.13 -5.22
CA PRO A 155 -1.58 -4.64 -5.77
C PRO A 155 -1.36 -3.86 -7.07
N ILE A 156 -0.26 -3.11 -7.22
CA ILE A 156 0.05 -2.44 -8.48
C ILE A 156 0.27 -3.46 -9.60
N TRP A 157 1.06 -4.50 -9.34
CA TRP A 157 1.33 -5.57 -10.31
C TRP A 157 0.04 -6.28 -10.74
N ASN A 158 -0.77 -6.76 -9.78
CA ASN A 158 -2.06 -7.38 -10.12
C ASN A 158 -3.00 -6.41 -10.87
N GLY A 159 -2.99 -5.13 -10.50
CA GLY A 159 -3.75 -4.08 -11.19
C GLY A 159 -3.32 -3.89 -12.64
N ILE A 160 -2.01 -3.97 -12.94
CA ILE A 160 -1.49 -3.92 -14.32
C ILE A 160 -1.98 -5.13 -15.12
N LEU A 161 -1.93 -6.35 -14.55
CA LEU A 161 -2.41 -7.55 -15.24
C LEU A 161 -3.90 -7.46 -15.59
N ILE A 162 -4.73 -6.98 -14.66
CA ILE A 162 -6.16 -6.73 -14.91
C ILE A 162 -6.35 -5.65 -15.97
N GLY A 163 -5.59 -4.55 -15.89
CA GLY A 163 -5.62 -3.47 -16.87
C GLY A 163 -5.28 -3.95 -18.29
N MET A 164 -4.25 -4.80 -18.41
CA MET A 164 -3.88 -5.43 -19.68
C MET A 164 -4.99 -6.33 -20.21
N PHE A 165 -5.61 -7.16 -19.35
CA PHE A 165 -6.74 -8.00 -19.75
C PHE A 165 -7.93 -7.19 -20.26
N VAL A 166 -8.32 -6.12 -19.53
CA VAL A 166 -9.40 -5.22 -19.95
C VAL A 166 -9.06 -4.55 -21.29
N LEU A 167 -7.83 -4.09 -21.45
CA LEU A 167 -7.37 -3.49 -22.71
C LEU A 167 -7.47 -4.49 -23.88
N LEU A 168 -7.00 -5.73 -23.70
CA LEU A 168 -7.08 -6.77 -24.73
C LEU A 168 -8.54 -7.12 -25.08
N THR A 169 -9.42 -7.17 -24.08
CA THR A 169 -10.85 -7.40 -24.28
C THR A 169 -11.48 -6.29 -25.12
N ILE A 170 -11.14 -5.03 -24.85
CA ILE A 170 -11.61 -3.87 -25.61
C ILE A 170 -11.11 -3.94 -27.05
N ILE A 171 -9.82 -4.26 -27.26
CA ILE A 171 -9.25 -4.40 -28.61
C ILE A 171 -9.97 -5.52 -29.38
N GLY A 172 -10.18 -6.67 -28.73
CA GLY A 172 -10.91 -7.79 -29.32
C GLY A 172 -12.33 -7.40 -29.74
N LEU A 173 -13.05 -6.64 -28.90
CA LEU A 173 -14.40 -6.17 -29.21
C LEU A 173 -14.48 -5.28 -30.46
N PHE A 174 -13.44 -4.50 -30.77
CA PHE A 174 -13.39 -3.63 -31.95
C PHE A 174 -12.78 -4.30 -33.19
N ALA A 175 -12.19 -5.49 -33.06
CA ALA A 175 -11.58 -6.22 -34.16
C ALA A 175 -12.59 -7.11 -34.92
N TYR A 176 -13.75 -7.39 -34.32
CA TYR A 176 -14.89 -8.08 -34.92
C TYR A 176 -15.97 -7.09 -35.35
#